data_AF-A0A382IG30-F1
#
_entry.id   AF-A0A382IG30-F1
#
_cell.length_a   1.000
_cell.length_b   1.000
_cell.length_c   1.000
_cell.angle_alpha   90.00
_cell.angle_beta   90.00
_cell.angle_gamma   90.00
#
_symmetry.space_group_name_H-M   'P 1'
#
loop_
_entity.id
_entity.type
_entity.pdbx_description
1 polymer ?
#
loop_
_entity_poly.entity_id
_entity_poly.type
_entity_poly.pdbx_seq_one_letter_code
_entity_poly.pdbx_strand_id
1 'polypeptide(L)'
;YVSEPALESLDALTAMYRLDGDPVLKGNQELEDLDGLESLLQIGGSLRLIDNPKLHTVESIAGLRRIGGELELSHNPKLPTESSASLRAAIGIFNIRGRFKEASNHPRINVSGHVTIRHPSDIKRLEGVERIIGDLLITGAGLHSLVGLDTLKSVVGSVRVRGTTKLQSLEGLHNLCRVGAGLHIDTNEALQDLSGLRELKGIGGSLWGEANRSLQTLRGLENLTVVEGDVWVLDNWSLSGLDGLSGLTLVGQELLLHGNQALESVAALHSLTEIGNCLEIHENDALGSLEGLERLISIGAGLHITDNPELTSLIGLSSLRSLGGVLEIERNASITNLRGLEKLTKVGEAVSVRSNPLLSSIRGLTRLTFIGGQLSVLDNPVLEDLGDLDSLKRLGSELTIDGSPKLFPSAVESLQAHIAKAGIRCDPMAPTTPSLS
;
A
#
# COMPACT_ATOMS: atom_id res chain seq x y z
N TYR A 1 1.46 -37.49 -16.27
CA TYR A 1 0.10 -37.65 -16.85
C TYR A 1 -0.06 -39.13 -17.12
N VAL A 2 -0.91 -39.81 -16.35
CA VAL A 2 -1.20 -41.24 -16.55
C VAL A 2 -2.69 -41.35 -16.87
N SER A 3 -2.97 -41.77 -18.10
CA SER A 3 -4.31 -42.07 -18.58
C SER A 3 -4.25 -43.44 -19.26
N GLU A 4 -4.09 -44.49 -18.46
CA GLU A 4 -4.14 -45.86 -18.96
C GLU A 4 -5.36 -46.56 -18.37
N PRO A 5 -6.15 -47.30 -19.17
CA PRO A 5 -7.24 -48.12 -18.65
C PRO A 5 -6.76 -49.19 -17.64
N ALA A 6 -5.45 -49.43 -17.53
CA ALA A 6 -4.84 -50.55 -16.82
C ALA A 6 -3.87 -50.14 -15.69
N LEU A 7 -3.88 -48.88 -15.22
CA LEU A 7 -3.11 -48.54 -14.01
C LEU A 7 -3.78 -49.17 -12.79
N GLU A 8 -3.16 -50.20 -12.24
CA GLU A 8 -3.67 -50.99 -11.11
C GLU A 8 -3.05 -50.59 -9.75
N SER A 9 -1.82 -50.08 -9.74
CA SER A 9 -1.08 -49.72 -8.51
C SER A 9 -0.09 -48.58 -8.73
N LEU A 10 0.25 -47.86 -7.65
CA LEU A 10 1.30 -46.83 -7.60
C LEU A 10 2.52 -47.26 -6.76
N ASP A 11 2.69 -48.53 -6.42
CA ASP A 11 3.79 -49.07 -5.58
C ASP A 11 5.20 -48.70 -6.07
N ALA A 12 5.36 -48.43 -7.37
CA ALA A 12 6.64 -47.96 -7.91
C ALA A 12 7.06 -46.58 -7.32
N LEU A 13 6.14 -45.87 -6.68
CA LEU A 13 6.33 -44.51 -6.16
C LEU A 13 6.55 -44.46 -4.64
N THR A 14 6.60 -45.60 -3.93
CA THR A 14 6.62 -45.63 -2.44
C THR A 14 7.76 -44.82 -1.81
N ALA A 15 8.89 -44.65 -2.51
CA ALA A 15 10.04 -43.88 -2.03
C ALA A 15 10.02 -42.39 -2.44
N MET A 16 8.97 -41.93 -3.13
CA MET A 16 8.89 -40.59 -3.69
C MET A 16 8.44 -39.58 -2.62
N TYR A 17 9.31 -38.64 -2.28
CA TYR A 17 9.04 -37.62 -1.25
C TYR A 17 8.57 -36.28 -1.81
N ARG A 18 8.90 -36.00 -3.08
CA ARG A 18 8.54 -34.77 -3.79
C ARG A 18 8.25 -35.08 -5.25
N LEU A 19 7.22 -34.45 -5.78
CA LEU A 19 6.85 -34.52 -7.19
C LEU A 19 6.73 -33.11 -7.75
N ASP A 20 7.55 -32.77 -8.75
CA ASP A 20 7.45 -31.49 -9.45
C ASP A 20 6.51 -31.60 -10.67
N GLY A 21 5.73 -30.54 -10.95
CA GLY A 21 4.74 -30.51 -12.04
C GLY A 21 3.30 -30.82 -11.60
N ASP A 22 2.40 -31.04 -12.58
CA ASP A 22 0.96 -31.26 -12.37
C ASP A 22 0.59 -32.76 -12.57
N PRO A 23 0.70 -33.63 -11.55
CA PRO A 23 0.30 -35.03 -11.67
C PRO A 23 -1.20 -35.14 -11.96
N VAL A 24 -1.54 -35.91 -12.99
CA VAL A 24 -2.93 -36.20 -13.39
C VAL A 24 -3.10 -37.70 -13.52
N LEU A 25 -4.01 -38.27 -12.73
CA LEU A 25 -4.50 -39.65 -12.82
C LEU A 25 -5.94 -39.59 -13.35
N LYS A 26 -6.10 -39.88 -14.63
CA LYS A 26 -7.39 -39.75 -15.32
C LYS A 26 -7.85 -41.04 -15.99
N GLY A 27 -9.07 -41.48 -15.69
CA GLY A 27 -9.73 -42.55 -16.43
C GLY A 27 -9.27 -43.97 -16.07
N ASN A 28 -8.57 -44.16 -14.94
CA ASN A 28 -8.03 -45.46 -14.55
C ASN A 28 -9.16 -46.33 -14.01
N GLN A 29 -9.51 -47.40 -14.75
CA GLN A 29 -10.69 -48.23 -14.46
C GLN A 29 -10.47 -49.17 -13.27
N GLU A 30 -9.22 -49.56 -13.04
CA GLU A 30 -8.81 -50.56 -12.05
C GLU A 30 -8.16 -49.98 -10.79
N LEU A 31 -7.82 -48.68 -10.78
CA LEU A 31 -7.17 -48.03 -9.64
C LEU A 31 -8.14 -47.94 -8.45
N GLU A 32 -7.84 -48.66 -7.37
CA GLU A 32 -8.70 -48.73 -6.18
C GLU A 32 -8.31 -47.72 -5.09
N ASP A 33 -7.03 -47.41 -4.93
CA ASP A 33 -6.47 -46.50 -3.92
C ASP A 33 -5.24 -45.75 -4.49
N LEU A 34 -4.47 -45.09 -3.61
CA LEU A 34 -3.25 -44.37 -3.96
C LEU A 34 -2.02 -44.94 -3.22
N ASP A 35 -2.08 -46.21 -2.82
CA ASP A 35 -0.99 -46.85 -2.09
C ASP A 35 0.30 -46.84 -2.94
N GLY A 36 1.41 -46.54 -2.28
CA GLY A 36 2.67 -46.13 -2.90
C GLY A 36 2.91 -44.62 -2.92
N LEU A 37 2.00 -43.78 -2.44
CA LEU A 37 2.22 -42.33 -2.27
C LEU A 37 2.40 -41.87 -0.82
N GLU A 38 2.58 -42.78 0.14
CA GLU A 38 2.62 -42.49 1.58
C GLU A 38 3.78 -41.61 2.00
N SER A 39 4.91 -41.73 1.30
CA SER A 39 6.11 -40.94 1.56
C SER A 39 6.06 -39.54 0.93
N LEU A 40 5.04 -39.24 0.11
CA LEU A 40 4.97 -38.00 -0.65
C LEU A 40 4.60 -36.84 0.28
N LEU A 41 5.53 -35.89 0.44
CA LEU A 41 5.34 -34.71 1.28
C LEU A 41 5.06 -33.43 0.48
N GLN A 42 5.48 -33.37 -0.78
CA GLN A 42 5.38 -32.15 -1.58
C GLN A 42 5.02 -32.40 -3.04
N ILE A 43 4.10 -31.58 -3.58
CA ILE A 43 3.82 -31.46 -5.01
C ILE A 43 4.10 -30.02 -5.46
N GLY A 44 4.89 -29.86 -6.52
CA GLY A 44 5.28 -28.56 -7.09
C GLY A 44 4.14 -27.86 -7.85
N GLY A 45 3.26 -28.62 -8.51
CA GLY A 45 2.05 -28.15 -9.20
C GLY A 45 0.78 -28.74 -8.62
N SER A 46 -0.19 -29.08 -9.48
CA SER A 46 -1.55 -29.53 -9.15
C SER A 46 -1.69 -31.05 -9.21
N LEU A 47 -2.37 -31.66 -8.25
CA LEU A 47 -2.77 -33.07 -8.31
C LEU A 47 -4.22 -33.20 -8.79
N ARG A 48 -4.45 -33.96 -9.87
CA ARG A 48 -5.80 -34.19 -10.41
C ARG A 48 -6.13 -35.68 -10.49
N LEU A 49 -7.20 -36.09 -9.79
CA LEU A 49 -7.77 -37.43 -9.82
C LEU A 49 -9.16 -37.35 -10.47
N ILE A 50 -9.23 -37.78 -11.73
CA ILE A 50 -10.40 -37.55 -12.59
C ILE A 50 -10.91 -38.89 -13.17
N ASP A 51 -12.22 -39.15 -13.13
CA ASP A 51 -12.84 -40.31 -13.79
C ASP A 51 -12.25 -41.69 -13.38
N ASN A 52 -11.92 -41.91 -12.09
CA ASN A 52 -11.45 -43.21 -11.59
C ASN A 52 -12.59 -43.94 -10.85
N PRO A 53 -13.33 -44.86 -11.50
CA PRO A 53 -14.58 -45.42 -10.97
C PRO A 53 -14.41 -46.36 -9.78
N LYS A 54 -13.23 -46.96 -9.59
CA LYS A 54 -12.94 -47.86 -8.47
C LYS A 54 -12.25 -47.20 -7.29
N LEU A 55 -11.75 -45.97 -7.46
CA LEU A 55 -11.01 -45.25 -6.43
C LEU A 55 -11.92 -44.99 -5.21
N HIS A 56 -11.60 -45.61 -4.08
CA HIS A 56 -12.43 -45.61 -2.87
C HIS A 56 -11.76 -44.95 -1.66
N THR A 57 -10.47 -44.59 -1.74
CA THR A 57 -9.76 -43.84 -0.69
C THR A 57 -8.63 -42.98 -1.27
N VAL A 58 -8.22 -41.96 -0.50
CA VAL A 58 -7.05 -41.10 -0.75
C VAL A 58 -6.20 -40.93 0.51
N GLU A 59 -6.36 -41.81 1.51
CA GLU A 59 -5.61 -41.73 2.77
C GLU A 59 -4.10 -41.90 2.57
N SER A 60 -3.67 -42.61 1.53
CA SER A 60 -2.27 -42.81 1.21
C SER A 60 -1.53 -41.49 0.93
N ILE A 61 -2.23 -40.40 0.54
CA ILE A 61 -1.62 -39.06 0.39
C ILE A 61 -1.86 -38.14 1.60
N ALA A 62 -2.33 -38.66 2.74
CA ALA A 62 -2.53 -37.88 3.96
C ALA A 62 -1.22 -37.30 4.53
N GLY A 63 -0.05 -37.85 4.16
CA GLY A 63 1.27 -37.30 4.54
C GLY A 63 1.67 -36.01 3.81
N LEU A 64 0.95 -35.59 2.76
CA LEU A 64 1.25 -34.40 1.98
C LEU A 64 1.26 -33.14 2.86
N ARG A 65 2.31 -32.34 2.75
CA ARG A 65 2.46 -31.09 3.50
C ARG A 65 2.31 -29.85 2.63
N ARG A 66 2.56 -29.97 1.32
CA ARG A 66 2.55 -28.83 0.39
C ARG A 66 2.12 -29.25 -1.02
N ILE A 67 1.20 -28.49 -1.62
CA ILE A 67 0.84 -28.55 -3.04
C ILE A 67 1.00 -27.13 -3.61
N GLY A 68 1.77 -26.97 -4.69
CA GLY A 68 2.00 -25.66 -5.32
C GLY A 68 0.84 -25.20 -6.21
N GLY A 69 0.05 -26.14 -6.73
CA GLY A 69 -1.15 -25.92 -7.53
C GLY A 69 -2.44 -26.37 -6.83
N GLU A 70 -3.34 -27.00 -7.57
CA GLU A 70 -4.70 -27.41 -7.14
C GLU A 70 -4.78 -28.90 -6.80
N LEU A 71 -5.66 -29.30 -5.87
CA LEU A 71 -6.10 -30.70 -5.74
C LEU A 71 -7.50 -30.84 -6.35
N GLU A 72 -7.60 -31.54 -7.49
CA GLU A 72 -8.86 -31.82 -8.17
C GLU A 72 -9.27 -33.27 -7.95
N LEU A 73 -10.47 -33.48 -7.39
CA LEU A 73 -11.12 -34.79 -7.29
C LEU A 73 -12.44 -34.69 -8.07
N SER A 74 -12.53 -35.30 -9.25
CA SER A 74 -13.74 -35.24 -10.08
C SER A 74 -14.14 -36.60 -10.64
N HIS A 75 -15.44 -36.91 -10.62
CA HIS A 75 -16.02 -38.15 -11.15
C HIS A 75 -15.38 -39.46 -10.62
N ASN A 76 -15.14 -39.53 -9.30
CA ASN A 76 -14.69 -40.76 -8.61
C ASN A 76 -15.83 -41.29 -7.70
N PRO A 77 -16.81 -42.05 -8.23
CA PRO A 77 -18.08 -42.36 -7.55
C PRO A 77 -17.97 -43.21 -6.28
N LYS A 78 -16.87 -43.94 -6.06
CA LYS A 78 -16.66 -44.75 -4.87
C LYS A 78 -15.94 -44.02 -3.73
N LEU A 79 -15.47 -42.79 -3.96
CA LEU A 79 -14.75 -42.03 -2.94
C LEU A 79 -15.73 -41.51 -1.86
N PRO A 80 -15.57 -41.88 -0.57
CA PRO A 80 -16.42 -41.36 0.50
C PRO A 80 -16.26 -39.85 0.66
N THR A 81 -17.36 -39.16 0.93
CA THR A 81 -17.40 -37.70 1.15
C THR A 81 -16.46 -37.25 2.29
N GLU A 82 -16.29 -38.11 3.29
CA GLU A 82 -15.43 -37.91 4.47
C GLU A 82 -13.92 -38.00 4.16
N SER A 83 -13.53 -38.64 3.05
CA SER A 83 -12.11 -38.76 2.66
C SER A 83 -11.45 -37.40 2.42
N SER A 84 -12.24 -36.41 2.01
CA SER A 84 -11.81 -35.02 1.88
C SER A 84 -11.50 -34.37 3.24
N ALA A 85 -12.08 -34.86 4.34
CA ALA A 85 -11.89 -34.35 5.70
C ALA A 85 -10.55 -34.78 6.30
N SER A 86 -10.17 -36.03 6.09
CA SER A 86 -8.87 -36.56 6.51
C SER A 86 -7.71 -35.81 5.85
N LEU A 87 -7.88 -35.37 4.59
CA LEU A 87 -6.90 -34.53 3.88
C LEU A 87 -6.84 -33.08 4.40
N ARG A 88 -7.92 -32.55 5.00
CA ARG A 88 -7.94 -31.18 5.57
C ARG A 88 -7.10 -31.04 6.84
N ALA A 89 -6.98 -32.11 7.63
CA ALA A 89 -6.26 -32.07 8.90
C ALA A 89 -4.72 -32.11 8.73
N ALA A 90 -4.23 -32.63 7.60
CA ALA A 90 -2.80 -32.83 7.37
C ALA A 90 -2.14 -31.79 6.44
N ILE A 91 -2.92 -31.02 5.67
CA ILE A 91 -2.42 -30.13 4.62
C ILE A 91 -2.72 -28.67 4.97
N GLY A 92 -1.69 -27.87 5.30
CA GLY A 92 -1.83 -26.47 5.71
C GLY A 92 -2.23 -25.48 4.60
N ILE A 93 -2.35 -25.92 3.35
CA ILE A 93 -2.80 -25.11 2.21
C ILE A 93 -3.64 -26.00 1.28
N PHE A 94 -4.95 -25.77 1.24
CA PHE A 94 -5.91 -26.49 0.38
C PHE A 94 -6.38 -25.56 -0.75
N ASN A 95 -5.91 -25.80 -1.98
CA ASN A 95 -6.34 -25.10 -3.19
C ASN A 95 -7.30 -26.01 -3.98
N ILE A 96 -8.58 -25.65 -4.04
CA ILE A 96 -9.55 -26.29 -4.95
C ILE A 96 -9.98 -25.25 -5.98
N ARG A 97 -9.76 -25.49 -7.27
CA ARG A 97 -10.47 -24.81 -8.37
C ARG A 97 -11.05 -25.84 -9.34
N GLY A 98 -12.20 -25.53 -9.94
CA GLY A 98 -12.86 -26.38 -10.94
C GLY A 98 -14.36 -26.57 -10.71
N ARG A 99 -15.13 -26.76 -11.80
CA ARG A 99 -16.60 -26.83 -11.81
C ARG A 99 -17.11 -28.09 -11.08
N PHE A 100 -17.46 -27.94 -9.81
CA PHE A 100 -18.40 -28.87 -9.18
C PHE A 100 -19.80 -28.63 -9.78
N LYS A 101 -20.31 -29.61 -10.52
CA LYS A 101 -21.74 -29.86 -10.62
C LYS A 101 -22.04 -30.95 -9.61
N GLU A 102 -22.35 -30.57 -8.38
CA GLU A 102 -23.16 -31.43 -7.52
C GLU A 102 -23.94 -30.61 -6.50
N ALA A 103 -25.09 -31.16 -6.15
CA ALA A 103 -26.23 -30.51 -5.56
C ALA A 103 -25.98 -29.99 -4.14
N SER A 104 -26.51 -28.80 -3.88
CA SER A 104 -27.00 -28.31 -2.57
C SER A 104 -26.11 -28.39 -1.31
N ASN A 105 -25.86 -27.20 -0.76
CA ASN A 105 -25.83 -26.88 0.68
C ASN A 105 -24.64 -27.32 1.55
N HIS A 106 -23.41 -26.97 1.19
CA HIS A 106 -22.33 -26.83 2.18
C HIS A 106 -21.57 -25.50 2.03
N PRO A 107 -21.27 -24.79 3.14
CA PRO A 107 -20.58 -23.51 3.10
C PRO A 107 -19.13 -23.70 2.64
N ARG A 108 -18.73 -22.96 1.61
CA ARG A 108 -17.34 -22.89 1.17
C ARG A 108 -16.60 -21.96 2.13
N ILE A 109 -15.78 -22.49 3.04
CA ILE A 109 -15.00 -21.65 3.96
C ILE A 109 -13.89 -20.91 3.19
N ASN A 110 -13.32 -21.51 2.15
CA ASN A 110 -12.23 -20.93 1.36
C ASN A 110 -12.56 -20.92 -0.13
N VAL A 111 -12.12 -19.88 -0.85
CA VAL A 111 -12.17 -19.77 -2.32
C VAL A 111 -10.77 -19.51 -2.86
N SER A 112 -10.36 -20.21 -3.91
CA SER A 112 -9.07 -20.00 -4.58
C SER A 112 -9.26 -19.44 -5.99
N GLY A 113 -8.39 -18.52 -6.40
CA GLY A 113 -8.50 -17.77 -7.66
C GLY A 113 -8.98 -16.35 -7.46
N HIS A 114 -8.80 -15.54 -8.51
CA HIS A 114 -9.31 -14.17 -8.53
C HIS A 114 -10.84 -14.20 -8.52
N VAL A 115 -11.43 -13.56 -7.51
CA VAL A 115 -12.87 -13.40 -7.36
C VAL A 115 -13.26 -12.07 -7.97
N THR A 116 -14.31 -12.04 -8.77
CA THR A 116 -14.88 -10.78 -9.26
C THR A 116 -16.36 -10.69 -8.92
N ILE A 117 -16.75 -9.59 -8.28
CA ILE A 117 -18.13 -9.28 -7.91
C ILE A 117 -18.60 -8.12 -8.81
N ARG A 118 -19.59 -8.40 -9.67
CA ARG A 118 -20.24 -7.40 -10.54
C ARG A 118 -21.72 -7.26 -10.28
N HIS A 119 -22.35 -8.29 -9.71
CA HIS A 119 -23.78 -8.32 -9.45
C HIS A 119 -24.06 -8.91 -8.07
N PRO A 120 -25.18 -8.53 -7.39
CA PRO A 120 -25.53 -9.11 -6.08
C PRO A 120 -25.59 -10.65 -6.05
N SER A 121 -25.87 -11.30 -7.18
CA SER A 121 -25.81 -12.76 -7.29
C SER A 121 -24.43 -13.36 -7.11
N ASP A 122 -23.36 -12.59 -7.35
CA ASP A 122 -21.98 -13.04 -7.11
C ASP A 122 -21.68 -13.11 -5.61
N ILE A 123 -22.21 -12.15 -4.83
CA ILE A 123 -22.10 -12.13 -3.36
C ILE A 123 -22.80 -13.36 -2.77
N LYS A 124 -24.00 -13.71 -3.25
CA LYS A 124 -24.72 -14.92 -2.82
C LYS A 124 -23.92 -16.21 -3.00
N ARG A 125 -23.02 -16.27 -3.98
CA ARG A 125 -22.14 -17.43 -4.22
C ARG A 125 -20.94 -17.48 -3.26
N LEU A 126 -20.71 -16.41 -2.51
CA LEU A 126 -19.61 -16.24 -1.57
C LEU A 126 -20.09 -16.22 -0.11
N GLU A 127 -21.39 -16.42 0.14
CA GLU A 127 -21.92 -16.55 1.50
C GLU A 127 -21.23 -17.71 2.24
N GLY A 128 -20.72 -17.43 3.43
CA GLY A 128 -19.97 -18.38 4.25
C GLY A 128 -18.48 -18.50 3.93
N VAL A 129 -17.98 -17.77 2.93
CA VAL A 129 -16.53 -17.70 2.63
C VAL A 129 -15.84 -16.85 3.68
N GLU A 130 -14.83 -17.44 4.33
CA GLU A 130 -13.96 -16.78 5.30
C GLU A 130 -12.63 -16.33 4.70
N ARG A 131 -12.19 -16.95 3.59
CA ARG A 131 -10.89 -16.64 2.99
C ARG A 131 -10.86 -16.76 1.47
N ILE A 132 -10.24 -15.77 0.82
CA ILE A 132 -9.95 -15.78 -0.62
C ILE A 132 -8.44 -15.91 -0.84
N ILE A 133 -8.03 -16.95 -1.57
CA ILE A 133 -6.65 -17.21 -2.00
C ILE A 133 -6.49 -16.72 -3.44
N GLY A 134 -6.22 -15.43 -3.58
CA GLY A 134 -6.21 -14.69 -4.84
C GLY A 134 -6.69 -13.27 -4.58
N ASP A 135 -6.96 -12.52 -5.65
CA ASP A 135 -7.49 -11.16 -5.53
C ASP A 135 -9.01 -11.16 -5.42
N LEU A 136 -9.55 -10.13 -4.77
CA LEU A 136 -10.97 -9.81 -4.78
C LEU A 136 -11.18 -8.49 -5.53
N LEU A 137 -11.85 -8.56 -6.68
CA LEU A 137 -12.24 -7.38 -7.47
C LEU A 137 -13.75 -7.14 -7.34
N ILE A 138 -14.14 -5.97 -6.84
CA ILE A 138 -15.53 -5.52 -6.74
C ILE A 138 -15.71 -4.37 -7.73
N THR A 139 -16.55 -4.54 -8.76
CA THR A 139 -16.62 -3.56 -9.87
C THR A 139 -18.00 -3.38 -10.52
N GLY A 140 -19.06 -3.83 -9.86
CA GLY A 140 -20.42 -3.64 -10.37
C GLY A 140 -20.96 -2.24 -10.14
N ALA A 141 -21.14 -1.43 -11.20
CA ALA A 141 -21.75 -0.10 -11.10
C ALA A 141 -23.18 -0.12 -10.50
N GLY A 142 -23.90 -1.24 -10.62
CA GLY A 142 -25.22 -1.43 -10.01
C GLY A 142 -25.20 -2.04 -8.61
N LEU A 143 -24.03 -2.26 -7.99
CA LEU A 143 -23.94 -2.77 -6.62
C LEU A 143 -24.29 -1.66 -5.62
N HIS A 144 -25.16 -1.97 -4.67
CA HIS A 144 -25.58 -1.06 -3.60
C HIS A 144 -25.14 -1.55 -2.21
N SER A 145 -24.69 -2.80 -2.09
CA SER A 145 -24.33 -3.44 -0.83
C SER A 145 -23.37 -4.60 -1.06
N LEU A 146 -22.52 -4.88 -0.06
CA LEU A 146 -21.65 -6.06 0.02
C LEU A 146 -22.12 -7.06 1.09
N VAL A 147 -23.29 -6.84 1.71
CA VAL A 147 -23.87 -7.75 2.70
C VAL A 147 -24.02 -9.15 2.11
N GLY A 148 -23.60 -10.16 2.87
CA GLY A 148 -23.37 -11.53 2.43
C GLY A 148 -21.89 -11.91 2.36
N LEU A 149 -20.97 -10.93 2.42
CA LEU A 149 -19.53 -11.17 2.61
C LEU A 149 -19.12 -11.14 4.09
N ASP A 150 -20.06 -11.09 5.02
CA ASP A 150 -19.82 -10.82 6.44
C ASP A 150 -18.91 -11.85 7.10
N THR A 151 -18.80 -13.06 6.55
CA THR A 151 -17.90 -14.10 7.05
C THR A 151 -16.44 -13.92 6.60
N LEU A 152 -16.16 -13.08 5.60
CA LEU A 152 -14.86 -12.93 4.98
C LEU A 152 -13.87 -12.28 5.95
N LYS A 153 -12.86 -13.06 6.35
CA LYS A 153 -11.82 -12.64 7.30
C LYS A 153 -10.51 -12.28 6.62
N SER A 154 -10.17 -12.90 5.49
CA SER A 154 -8.89 -12.61 4.81
C SER A 154 -8.91 -12.75 3.30
N VAL A 155 -8.15 -11.89 2.64
CA VAL A 155 -7.82 -12.01 1.21
C VAL A 155 -6.30 -12.08 1.08
N VAL A 156 -5.79 -13.14 0.46
CA VAL A 156 -4.34 -13.36 0.30
C VAL A 156 -3.74 -12.42 -0.74
N GLY A 157 -4.46 -12.16 -1.82
CA GLY A 157 -4.06 -11.18 -2.83
C GLY A 157 -4.53 -9.78 -2.47
N SER A 158 -4.79 -9.00 -3.50
CA SER A 158 -5.28 -7.63 -3.37
C SER A 158 -6.81 -7.58 -3.27
N VAL A 159 -7.32 -6.60 -2.55
CA VAL A 159 -8.74 -6.22 -2.60
C VAL A 159 -8.84 -4.94 -3.43
N ARG A 160 -9.61 -4.96 -4.51
CA ARG A 160 -9.90 -3.78 -5.35
C ARG A 160 -11.40 -3.52 -5.38
N VAL A 161 -11.83 -2.35 -4.93
CA VAL A 161 -13.20 -1.84 -5.07
C VAL A 161 -13.16 -0.68 -6.06
N ARG A 162 -13.69 -0.89 -7.26
CA ARG A 162 -13.60 0.09 -8.34
C ARG A 162 -14.86 0.30 -9.14
N GLY A 163 -15.26 1.55 -9.32
CA GLY A 163 -16.35 1.90 -10.24
C GLY A 163 -17.72 1.45 -9.74
N THR A 164 -17.90 1.26 -8.43
CA THR A 164 -19.21 0.97 -7.84
C THR A 164 -19.95 2.26 -7.54
N THR A 165 -20.58 2.84 -8.57
CA THR A 165 -21.18 4.19 -8.51
C THR A 165 -22.38 4.33 -7.57
N LYS A 166 -22.95 3.22 -7.09
CA LYS A 166 -24.09 3.20 -6.16
C LYS A 166 -23.78 2.63 -4.78
N LEU A 167 -22.55 2.14 -4.56
CA LEU A 167 -22.17 1.55 -3.29
C LEU A 167 -21.80 2.67 -2.31
N GLN A 168 -22.58 2.82 -1.24
CA GLN A 168 -22.40 3.91 -0.27
C GLN A 168 -21.47 3.57 0.89
N SER A 169 -21.33 2.28 1.20
CA SER A 169 -20.43 1.77 2.24
C SER A 169 -19.85 0.42 1.84
N LEU A 170 -18.76 0.04 2.49
CA LEU A 170 -18.16 -1.30 2.37
C LEU A 170 -18.78 -2.31 3.36
N GLU A 171 -19.93 -2.00 3.97
CA GLU A 171 -20.60 -2.89 4.92
C GLU A 171 -20.90 -4.25 4.27
N GLY A 172 -20.50 -5.30 4.97
CA GLY A 172 -20.32 -6.65 4.42
C GLY A 172 -18.86 -7.12 4.47
N LEU A 173 -17.87 -6.21 4.46
CA LEU A 173 -16.45 -6.56 4.63
C LEU A 173 -15.95 -6.43 6.07
N HIS A 174 -16.86 -6.23 7.03
CA HIS A 174 -16.49 -5.74 8.36
C HIS A 174 -15.68 -6.69 9.23
N ASN A 175 -15.63 -7.98 8.89
CA ASN A 175 -14.78 -8.97 9.56
C ASN A 175 -13.44 -9.19 8.83
N LEU A 176 -13.19 -8.48 7.72
CA LEU A 176 -11.95 -8.59 6.96
C LEU A 176 -10.80 -8.01 7.79
N CYS A 177 -9.96 -8.89 8.31
CA CYS A 177 -8.87 -8.50 9.20
C CYS A 177 -7.51 -8.39 8.50
N ARG A 178 -7.36 -8.96 7.30
CA ARG A 178 -6.09 -9.00 6.58
C ARG A 178 -6.25 -8.98 5.06
N VAL A 179 -5.47 -8.12 4.42
CA VAL A 179 -5.22 -8.14 2.97
C VAL A 179 -3.72 -8.43 2.75
N GLY A 180 -3.42 -9.50 2.01
CA GLY A 180 -2.04 -9.99 1.87
C GLY A 180 -1.20 -9.20 0.87
N ALA A 181 -1.83 -8.54 -0.10
CA ALA A 181 -1.18 -7.59 -1.01
C ALA A 181 -1.77 -6.19 -0.80
N GLY A 182 -2.28 -5.52 -1.85
CA GLY A 182 -2.77 -4.14 -1.76
C GLY A 182 -4.28 -4.01 -1.52
N LEU A 183 -4.70 -2.90 -0.89
CA LEU A 183 -6.10 -2.46 -0.81
C LEU A 183 -6.29 -1.24 -1.71
N HIS A 184 -7.08 -1.39 -2.77
CA HIS A 184 -7.32 -0.35 -3.78
C HIS A 184 -8.81 0.01 -3.77
N ILE A 185 -9.16 1.25 -3.47
CA ILE A 185 -10.52 1.75 -3.45
C ILE A 185 -10.56 2.96 -4.37
N ASP A 186 -11.01 2.78 -5.61
CA ASP A 186 -10.90 3.81 -6.63
C ASP A 186 -12.17 4.06 -7.44
N THR A 187 -12.47 5.31 -7.79
CA THR A 187 -13.62 5.67 -8.66
C THR A 187 -14.98 5.20 -8.08
N ASN A 188 -15.20 5.26 -6.77
CA ASN A 188 -16.49 4.91 -6.16
C ASN A 188 -17.27 6.16 -5.77
N GLU A 189 -18.03 6.70 -6.73
CA GLU A 189 -18.64 8.03 -6.62
C GLU A 189 -19.58 8.22 -5.42
N ALA A 190 -20.24 7.15 -4.94
CA ALA A 190 -21.21 7.23 -3.85
C ALA A 190 -20.66 6.78 -2.49
N LEU A 191 -19.44 6.26 -2.43
CA LEU A 191 -18.85 5.72 -1.21
C LEU A 191 -18.56 6.88 -0.23
N GLN A 192 -19.05 6.78 1.00
CA GLN A 192 -19.01 7.89 1.98
C GLN A 192 -17.93 7.70 3.06
N ASP A 193 -17.68 6.46 3.46
CA ASP A 193 -16.68 6.09 4.46
C ASP A 193 -16.18 4.66 4.23
N LEU A 194 -15.18 4.23 5.03
CA LEU A 194 -14.59 2.91 4.98
C LEU A 194 -14.98 2.04 6.18
N SER A 195 -16.08 2.35 6.89
CA SER A 195 -16.46 1.72 8.18
C SER A 195 -16.68 0.21 8.09
N GLY A 196 -16.95 -0.27 6.87
CA GLY A 196 -16.98 -1.69 6.52
C GLY A 196 -15.63 -2.39 6.58
N LEU A 197 -14.52 -1.72 6.93
CA LEU A 197 -13.18 -2.30 7.09
C LEU A 197 -12.69 -2.29 8.54
N ARG A 198 -13.57 -2.01 9.52
CA ARG A 198 -13.24 -1.78 10.94
C ARG A 198 -12.35 -2.83 11.63
N GLU A 199 -12.26 -4.07 11.14
CA GLU A 199 -11.37 -5.11 11.69
C GLU A 199 -10.02 -5.23 10.98
N LEU A 200 -9.75 -4.44 9.94
CA LEU A 200 -8.54 -4.53 9.13
C LEU A 200 -7.32 -4.08 9.93
N LYS A 201 -6.37 -5.00 10.13
CA LYS A 201 -5.17 -4.78 10.95
C LYS A 201 -3.89 -4.57 10.15
N GLY A 202 -3.87 -5.06 8.91
CA GLY A 202 -2.66 -5.04 8.09
C GLY A 202 -2.93 -5.25 6.60
N ILE A 203 -2.13 -4.55 5.81
CA ILE A 203 -2.05 -4.62 4.35
C ILE A 203 -0.60 -4.96 4.02
N GLY A 204 -0.37 -6.07 3.31
CA GLY A 204 0.99 -6.53 2.96
C GLY A 204 1.62 -5.77 1.78
N GLY A 205 0.88 -4.87 1.15
CA GLY A 205 1.34 -3.98 0.08
C GLY A 205 0.85 -2.56 0.30
N SER A 206 0.43 -1.89 -0.78
CA SER A 206 0.00 -0.49 -0.75
C SER A 206 -1.49 -0.31 -0.42
N LEU A 207 -1.82 0.79 0.24
CA LEU A 207 -3.17 1.33 0.41
C LEU A 207 -3.38 2.45 -0.62
N TRP A 208 -4.35 2.29 -1.51
CA TRP A 208 -4.68 3.24 -2.56
C TRP A 208 -6.14 3.65 -2.44
N GLY A 209 -6.40 4.94 -2.22
CA GLY A 209 -7.73 5.56 -2.27
C GLY A 209 -7.77 6.69 -3.30
N GLU A 210 -8.46 6.51 -4.43
CA GLU A 210 -8.48 7.51 -5.51
C GLU A 210 -9.88 7.84 -6.04
N ALA A 211 -10.16 9.11 -6.31
CA ALA A 211 -11.37 9.54 -7.03
C ALA A 211 -12.69 9.01 -6.41
N ASN A 212 -12.76 8.86 -5.09
CA ASN A 212 -13.99 8.55 -4.37
C ASN A 212 -14.66 9.86 -3.97
N ARG A 213 -15.34 10.50 -4.92
CA ARG A 213 -15.80 11.90 -4.78
C ARG A 213 -16.69 12.20 -3.57
N SER A 214 -17.43 11.21 -3.07
CA SER A 214 -18.29 11.37 -1.88
C SER A 214 -17.65 10.89 -0.57
N LEU A 215 -16.41 10.39 -0.61
CA LEU A 215 -15.71 9.88 0.56
C LEU A 215 -15.35 11.05 1.47
N GLN A 216 -15.90 11.07 2.68
CA GLN A 216 -15.72 12.16 3.64
C GLN A 216 -14.65 11.86 4.69
N THR A 217 -14.36 10.58 4.91
CA THR A 217 -13.50 10.10 5.98
C THR A 217 -12.93 8.73 5.66
N LEU A 218 -11.79 8.37 6.27
CA LEU A 218 -11.19 7.03 6.20
C LEU A 218 -11.59 6.14 7.40
N ARG A 219 -12.61 6.55 8.17
CA ARG A 219 -13.13 5.79 9.33
C ARG A 219 -13.39 4.34 8.94
N GLY A 220 -13.03 3.42 9.83
CA GLY A 220 -12.95 1.99 9.56
C GLY A 220 -11.52 1.47 9.38
N LEU A 221 -10.51 2.33 9.25
CA LEU A 221 -9.10 1.92 9.19
C LEU A 221 -8.36 2.01 10.54
N GLU A 222 -9.06 2.26 11.66
CA GLU A 222 -8.44 2.63 12.94
C GLU A 222 -7.48 1.57 13.50
N ASN A 223 -7.66 0.31 13.09
CA ASN A 223 -6.83 -0.83 13.50
C ASN A 223 -5.60 -1.05 12.60
N LEU A 224 -5.46 -0.29 11.52
CA LEU A 224 -4.32 -0.36 10.61
C LEU A 224 -3.12 0.34 11.24
N THR A 225 -2.07 -0.43 11.53
CA THR A 225 -0.88 0.08 12.23
C THR A 225 0.35 0.23 11.33
N VAL A 226 0.43 -0.59 10.29
CA VAL A 226 1.55 -0.64 9.34
C VAL A 226 1.00 -0.85 7.93
N VAL A 227 1.56 -0.09 6.99
CA VAL A 227 1.46 -0.35 5.54
C VAL A 227 2.88 -0.52 5.02
N GLU A 228 3.22 -1.72 4.54
CA GLU A 228 4.58 -2.02 4.06
C GLU A 228 4.90 -1.34 2.72
N GLY A 229 3.88 -1.07 1.92
CA GLY A 229 3.99 -0.32 0.66
C GLY A 229 3.66 1.16 0.82
N ASP A 230 3.01 1.68 -0.21
CA ASP A 230 2.61 3.08 -0.31
C ASP A 230 1.25 3.33 0.34
N VAL A 231 1.01 4.56 0.80
CA VAL A 231 -0.29 5.08 1.18
C VAL A 231 -0.60 6.26 0.26
N TRP A 232 -1.48 6.04 -0.71
CA TRP A 232 -1.88 7.05 -1.69
C TRP A 232 -3.35 7.44 -1.46
N VAL A 233 -3.59 8.72 -1.20
CA VAL A 233 -4.92 9.31 -1.01
C VAL A 233 -5.05 10.45 -2.02
N LEU A 234 -5.70 10.16 -3.15
CA LEU A 234 -5.69 10.99 -4.35
C LEU A 234 -7.12 11.41 -4.75
N ASP A 235 -7.35 12.68 -5.08
CA ASP A 235 -8.59 13.15 -5.72
C ASP A 235 -9.89 12.78 -4.99
N ASN A 236 -9.86 12.66 -3.66
CA ASN A 236 -11.06 12.42 -2.85
C ASN A 236 -11.64 13.77 -2.43
N TRP A 237 -12.31 14.46 -3.34
CA TRP A 237 -12.68 15.88 -3.18
C TRP A 237 -13.54 16.22 -1.95
N SER A 238 -14.32 15.28 -1.40
CA SER A 238 -15.10 15.50 -0.17
C SER A 238 -14.37 15.08 1.12
N LEU A 239 -13.16 14.53 1.02
CA LEU A 239 -12.42 13.99 2.15
C LEU A 239 -11.91 15.14 3.02
N SER A 240 -12.50 15.34 4.20
CA SER A 240 -12.13 16.47 5.06
C SER A 240 -11.06 16.15 6.09
N GLY A 241 -10.80 14.87 6.34
CA GLY A 241 -9.79 14.42 7.27
C GLY A 241 -9.39 12.96 7.05
N LEU A 242 -8.24 12.60 7.59
CA LEU A 242 -7.69 11.24 7.56
C LEU A 242 -8.13 10.38 8.75
N ASP A 243 -9.23 10.76 9.43
CA ASP A 243 -9.84 9.98 10.51
C ASP A 243 -9.92 8.51 10.10
N GLY A 244 -9.37 7.61 10.91
CA GLY A 244 -9.15 6.21 10.54
C GLY A 244 -7.67 5.84 10.49
N LEU A 245 -6.75 6.79 10.27
CA LEU A 245 -5.31 6.51 10.25
C LEU A 245 -4.58 6.75 11.58
N SER A 246 -5.31 6.94 12.69
CA SER A 246 -4.77 7.20 14.04
C SER A 246 -3.87 6.10 14.60
N GLY A 247 -4.04 4.87 14.13
CA GLY A 247 -3.18 3.74 14.47
C GLY A 247 -1.89 3.64 13.66
N LEU A 248 -1.78 4.36 12.53
CA LEU A 248 -0.69 4.19 11.57
C LEU A 248 0.63 4.71 12.13
N THR A 249 1.62 3.84 12.24
CA THR A 249 2.94 4.15 12.82
C THR A 249 4.07 4.18 11.80
N LEU A 250 3.90 3.44 10.69
CA LEU A 250 4.89 3.27 9.63
C LEU A 250 4.19 3.21 8.26
N VAL A 251 4.71 4.00 7.32
CA VAL A 251 4.51 3.82 5.89
C VAL A 251 5.84 3.36 5.29
N GLY A 252 5.88 2.14 4.76
CA GLY A 252 7.12 1.51 4.32
C GLY A 252 7.73 2.15 3.08
N GLN A 253 6.91 2.81 2.26
CA GLN A 253 7.35 3.52 1.07
C GLN A 253 6.84 4.97 1.08
N GLU A 254 5.95 5.34 0.15
CA GLU A 254 5.49 6.71 -0.02
C GLU A 254 4.17 6.99 0.70
N LEU A 255 4.05 8.15 1.34
CA LEU A 255 2.77 8.73 1.75
C LEU A 255 2.46 9.92 0.83
N LEU A 256 1.44 9.76 -0.01
CA LEU A 256 1.03 10.74 -1.02
C LEU A 256 -0.39 11.23 -0.72
N LEU A 257 -0.52 12.53 -0.45
CA LEU A 257 -1.79 13.23 -0.27
C LEU A 257 -1.94 14.24 -1.41
N HIS A 258 -2.73 13.89 -2.42
CA HIS A 258 -2.90 14.68 -3.65
C HIS A 258 -4.35 15.05 -3.91
N GLY A 259 -4.63 16.30 -4.27
CA GLY A 259 -5.93 16.67 -4.87
C GLY A 259 -7.14 16.47 -3.94
N ASN A 260 -6.95 16.39 -2.62
CA ASN A 260 -8.06 16.24 -1.68
C ASN A 260 -8.56 17.64 -1.26
N GLN A 261 -9.36 18.26 -2.12
CA GLN A 261 -9.74 19.67 -2.01
C GLN A 261 -10.38 20.06 -0.66
N ALA A 262 -11.14 19.16 -0.02
CA ALA A 262 -11.76 19.41 1.27
C ALA A 262 -10.87 19.06 2.48
N LEU A 263 -9.66 18.51 2.28
CA LEU A 263 -8.82 18.01 3.36
C LEU A 263 -8.31 19.15 4.23
N GLU A 264 -8.86 19.30 5.44
CA GLU A 264 -8.50 20.40 6.35
C GLU A 264 -7.34 20.04 7.29
N SER A 265 -7.18 18.75 7.59
CA SER A 265 -6.25 18.29 8.63
C SER A 265 -5.69 16.89 8.41
N VAL A 266 -4.43 16.72 8.80
CA VAL A 266 -3.73 15.43 8.92
C VAL A 266 -3.57 14.97 10.37
N ALA A 267 -4.36 15.52 11.32
CA ALA A 267 -4.24 15.23 12.75
C ALA A 267 -4.33 13.74 13.10
N ALA A 268 -5.04 12.95 12.28
CA ALA A 268 -5.12 11.51 12.43
C ALA A 268 -3.77 10.80 12.21
N LEU A 269 -2.72 11.45 11.72
CA LEU A 269 -1.40 10.84 11.57
C LEU A 269 -0.54 10.94 12.85
N HIS A 270 -1.10 11.34 14.00
CA HIS A 270 -0.39 11.60 15.27
C HIS A 270 0.46 10.44 15.79
N SER A 271 0.32 9.22 15.27
CA SER A 271 1.11 8.03 15.63
C SER A 271 2.26 7.75 14.67
N LEU A 272 2.29 8.40 13.50
CA LEU A 272 3.25 8.14 12.43
C LEU A 272 4.65 8.58 12.85
N THR A 273 5.62 7.68 12.74
CA THR A 273 7.00 7.92 13.17
C THR A 273 8.01 7.90 12.04
N GLU A 274 7.71 7.15 10.97
CA GLU A 274 8.64 6.90 9.88
C GLU A 274 7.90 6.72 8.55
N ILE A 275 8.49 7.27 7.50
CA ILE A 275 8.12 7.08 6.10
C ILE A 275 9.37 6.60 5.37
N GLY A 276 9.32 5.41 4.78
CA GLY A 276 10.50 4.75 4.22
C GLY A 276 11.03 5.40 2.93
N ASN A 277 10.17 6.04 2.14
CA ASN A 277 10.54 6.71 0.90
C ASN A 277 10.15 8.20 0.94
N CYS A 278 9.01 8.59 0.38
CA CYS A 278 8.66 9.99 0.14
C CYS A 278 7.41 10.42 0.95
N LEU A 279 7.40 11.66 1.45
CA LEU A 279 6.18 12.32 1.90
C LEU A 279 5.83 13.43 0.90
N GLU A 280 4.71 13.27 0.22
CA GLU A 280 4.21 14.20 -0.78
C GLU A 280 2.84 14.73 -0.37
N ILE A 281 2.75 16.04 -0.19
CA ILE A 281 1.53 16.76 0.19
C ILE A 281 1.34 17.87 -0.83
N HIS A 282 0.42 17.66 -1.78
CA HIS A 282 0.22 18.61 -2.86
C HIS A 282 -1.21 18.75 -3.34
N GLU A 283 -1.56 19.97 -3.75
CA GLU A 283 -2.90 20.30 -4.26
C GLU A 283 -4.04 19.96 -3.27
N ASN A 284 -3.80 20.18 -1.95
CA ASN A 284 -4.85 20.06 -0.92
C ASN A 284 -5.29 21.46 -0.48
N ASP A 285 -6.23 22.05 -1.24
CA ASP A 285 -6.62 23.45 -1.12
C ASP A 285 -7.02 23.89 0.29
N ALA A 286 -7.76 23.05 1.03
CA ALA A 286 -8.23 23.36 2.38
C ALA A 286 -7.23 23.05 3.52
N LEU A 287 -6.07 22.45 3.22
CA LEU A 287 -5.16 21.94 4.25
C LEU A 287 -4.46 23.09 4.97
N GLY A 288 -4.92 23.42 6.18
CA GLY A 288 -4.44 24.58 6.94
C GLY A 288 -3.16 24.33 7.75
N SER A 289 -2.90 23.08 8.15
CA SER A 289 -1.75 22.72 8.99
C SER A 289 -1.31 21.27 8.83
N LEU A 290 -0.06 20.99 9.19
CA LEU A 290 0.48 19.63 9.32
C LEU A 290 0.40 19.06 10.75
N GLU A 291 -0.40 19.66 11.64
CA GLU A 291 -0.61 19.11 12.99
C GLU A 291 -1.10 17.66 12.90
N GLY A 292 -0.50 16.78 13.71
CA GLY A 292 -0.58 15.33 13.56
C GLY A 292 0.72 14.68 13.11
N LEU A 293 1.71 15.41 12.60
CA LEU A 293 3.00 14.80 12.21
C LEU A 293 4.10 14.90 13.28
N GLU A 294 3.77 15.29 14.52
CA GLU A 294 4.75 15.67 15.56
C GLU A 294 5.66 14.52 16.01
N ARG A 295 5.31 13.29 15.64
CA ARG A 295 6.11 12.09 15.93
C ARG A 295 6.96 11.62 14.75
N LEU A 296 6.82 12.21 13.57
CA LEU A 296 7.59 11.85 12.39
C LEU A 296 9.07 12.24 12.59
N ILE A 297 9.96 11.25 12.64
CA ILE A 297 11.39 11.45 12.94
C ILE A 297 12.23 11.47 11.66
N SER A 298 11.89 10.62 10.69
CA SER A 298 12.67 10.42 9.47
C SER A 298 11.79 10.11 8.27
N ILE A 299 12.23 10.63 7.13
CA ILE A 299 11.73 10.29 5.80
C ILE A 299 12.93 9.80 4.98
N GLY A 300 12.83 8.60 4.41
CA GLY A 300 13.99 7.93 3.80
C GLY A 300 14.47 8.57 2.49
N ALA A 301 13.61 9.27 1.77
CA ALA A 301 13.90 10.03 0.56
C ALA A 301 13.35 11.47 0.68
N GLY A 302 12.36 11.86 -0.13
CA GLY A 302 11.93 13.26 -0.30
C GLY A 302 10.79 13.72 0.61
N LEU A 303 10.73 15.04 0.84
CA LEU A 303 9.60 15.74 1.45
C LEU A 303 9.19 16.85 0.49
N HIS A 304 8.04 16.68 -0.15
CA HIS A 304 7.48 17.62 -1.11
C HIS A 304 6.19 18.20 -0.55
N ILE A 305 6.17 19.51 -0.34
CA ILE A 305 5.00 20.26 0.12
C ILE A 305 4.75 21.33 -0.94
N THR A 306 3.83 21.06 -1.86
CA THR A 306 3.63 21.92 -3.03
C THR A 306 2.17 22.28 -3.25
N ASP A 307 1.84 23.50 -3.65
CA ASP A 307 0.46 23.88 -4.03
C ASP A 307 -0.59 23.64 -2.93
N ASN A 308 -0.28 23.94 -1.66
CA ASN A 308 -1.27 23.94 -0.57
C ASN A 308 -1.54 25.40 -0.16
N PRO A 309 -2.48 26.11 -0.82
CA PRO A 309 -2.65 27.56 -0.67
C PRO A 309 -3.02 28.00 0.75
N GLU A 310 -3.80 27.21 1.50
CA GLU A 310 -4.23 27.53 2.87
C GLU A 310 -3.23 27.04 3.94
N LEU A 311 -2.17 26.33 3.57
CA LEU A 311 -1.20 25.80 4.54
C LEU A 311 -0.42 26.95 5.18
N THR A 312 -0.57 27.13 6.49
CA THR A 312 0.06 28.26 7.22
C THR A 312 1.28 27.87 8.04
N SER A 313 1.41 26.58 8.37
CA SER A 313 2.37 26.11 9.39
C SER A 313 2.87 24.70 9.11
N LEU A 314 4.17 24.51 9.32
CA LEU A 314 4.86 23.22 9.27
C LEU A 314 5.14 22.64 10.67
N ILE A 315 4.53 23.19 11.73
CA ILE A 315 4.87 22.85 13.14
C ILE A 315 4.71 21.36 13.46
N GLY A 316 3.84 20.67 12.73
CA GLY A 316 3.73 19.21 12.78
C GLY A 316 5.05 18.50 12.52
N LEU A 317 5.96 19.05 11.73
CA LEU A 317 7.26 18.43 11.42
C LEU A 317 8.32 18.65 12.52
N SER A 318 7.96 19.18 13.68
CA SER A 318 8.90 19.59 14.78
C SER A 318 9.79 18.48 15.36
N SER A 319 9.58 17.22 14.98
CA SER A 319 10.44 16.09 15.36
C SER A 319 11.33 15.58 14.23
N LEU A 320 11.15 16.04 12.99
CA LEU A 320 11.88 15.58 11.82
C LEU A 320 13.37 15.93 11.96
N ARG A 321 14.23 14.92 11.86
CA ARG A 321 15.70 15.06 12.08
C ARG A 321 16.52 14.93 10.81
N SER A 322 16.09 14.07 9.91
CA SER A 322 16.80 13.72 8.69
C SER A 322 15.86 13.40 7.54
N LEU A 323 16.28 13.84 6.36
CA LEU A 323 15.67 13.57 5.07
C LEU A 323 16.74 12.96 4.16
N GLY A 324 16.46 11.81 3.54
CA GLY A 324 17.45 11.14 2.69
C GLY A 324 17.56 11.71 1.27
N GLY A 325 16.53 12.42 0.81
CA GLY A 325 16.38 12.97 -0.54
C GLY A 325 16.19 14.49 -0.52
N VAL A 326 15.24 14.97 -1.32
CA VAL A 326 14.98 16.41 -1.56
C VAL A 326 13.98 16.97 -0.55
N LEU A 327 14.27 18.15 0.01
CA LEU A 327 13.28 19.00 0.68
C LEU A 327 12.76 20.02 -0.34
N GLU A 328 11.48 19.94 -0.68
CA GLU A 328 10.82 20.87 -1.60
C GLU A 328 9.61 21.53 -0.93
N ILE A 329 9.62 22.86 -0.88
CA ILE A 329 8.53 23.69 -0.37
C ILE A 329 8.21 24.72 -1.43
N GLU A 330 7.17 24.48 -2.21
CA GLU A 330 6.87 25.27 -3.40
C GLU A 330 5.39 25.71 -3.48
N ARG A 331 5.12 26.94 -3.95
CA ARG A 331 3.75 27.40 -4.26
C ARG A 331 2.75 27.27 -3.09
N ASN A 332 3.20 27.39 -1.84
CA ASN A 332 2.31 27.44 -0.67
C ASN A 332 2.02 28.90 -0.31
N ALA A 333 0.87 29.41 -0.74
CA ALA A 333 0.54 30.84 -0.70
C ALA A 333 0.54 31.43 0.72
N SER A 334 0.14 30.64 1.73
CA SER A 334 -0.05 31.10 3.11
C SER A 334 1.09 30.80 4.08
N ILE A 335 2.12 30.05 3.67
CA ILE A 335 3.29 29.79 4.52
C ILE A 335 4.07 31.08 4.71
N THR A 336 4.25 31.50 5.96
CA THR A 336 5.03 32.71 6.31
C THR A 336 6.44 32.42 6.79
N ASN A 337 6.69 31.21 7.30
CA ASN A 337 8.00 30.79 7.79
C ASN A 337 8.10 29.26 7.82
N LEU A 338 9.31 28.73 7.99
CA LEU A 338 9.58 27.29 8.03
C LEU A 338 9.62 26.70 9.46
N ARG A 339 8.93 27.32 10.43
CA ARG A 339 8.82 26.80 11.80
C ARG A 339 8.23 25.39 11.78
N GLY A 340 8.83 24.48 12.55
CA GLY A 340 8.60 23.03 12.47
C GLY A 340 9.80 22.27 11.92
N LEU A 341 10.69 22.90 11.14
CA LEU A 341 11.89 22.22 10.62
C LEU A 341 13.13 22.38 11.49
N GLU A 342 13.02 22.96 12.70
CA GLU A 342 14.16 23.36 13.53
C GLU A 342 14.99 22.18 14.03
N LYS A 343 14.52 20.94 13.94
CA LYS A 343 15.32 19.75 14.30
C LYS A 343 15.97 19.08 13.09
N LEU A 344 15.67 19.52 11.88
CA LEU A 344 16.23 18.96 10.65
C LEU A 344 17.72 19.31 10.57
N THR A 345 18.56 18.29 10.52
CA THR A 345 20.04 18.45 10.52
C THR A 345 20.71 18.01 9.23
N LYS A 346 20.01 17.20 8.42
CA LYS A 346 20.54 16.59 7.21
C LYS A 346 19.46 16.46 6.14
N VAL A 347 19.79 16.90 4.93
CA VAL A 347 19.07 16.65 3.69
C VAL A 347 20.03 15.95 2.72
N GLY A 348 19.69 14.74 2.28
CA GLY A 348 20.62 13.89 1.54
C GLY A 348 20.85 14.34 0.10
N GLU A 349 19.89 15.04 -0.50
CA GLU A 349 20.00 15.61 -1.85
C GLU A 349 19.88 17.14 -1.80
N ALA A 350 18.81 17.73 -2.30
CA ALA A 350 18.67 19.17 -2.46
C ALA A 350 17.66 19.80 -1.49
N VAL A 351 17.82 21.10 -1.23
CA VAL A 351 16.81 21.94 -0.59
C VAL A 351 16.31 22.95 -1.62
N SER A 352 15.01 22.96 -1.89
CA SER A 352 14.33 23.88 -2.80
C SER A 352 13.19 24.59 -2.05
N VAL A 353 13.26 25.91 -1.94
CA VAL A 353 12.20 26.75 -1.37
C VAL A 353 11.83 27.80 -2.41
N ARG A 354 10.69 27.61 -3.07
CA ARG A 354 10.35 28.37 -4.29
C ARG A 354 8.94 28.93 -4.29
N SER A 355 8.73 30.13 -4.82
CA SER A 355 7.39 30.63 -5.14
C SER A 355 6.43 30.64 -3.94
N ASN A 356 6.91 30.92 -2.72
CA ASN A 356 6.06 31.07 -1.54
C ASN A 356 5.87 32.58 -1.26
N PRO A 357 4.78 33.21 -1.74
CA PRO A 357 4.64 34.66 -1.82
C PRO A 357 4.60 35.38 -0.46
N LEU A 358 4.24 34.68 0.62
CA LEU A 358 4.19 35.24 1.98
C LEU A 358 5.37 34.79 2.88
N LEU A 359 6.28 33.97 2.37
CA LEU A 359 7.41 33.45 3.15
C LEU A 359 8.42 34.57 3.46
N SER A 360 8.49 34.96 4.73
CA SER A 360 9.37 36.04 5.19
C SER A 360 10.67 35.55 5.84
N SER A 361 10.72 34.29 6.30
CA SER A 361 11.90 33.71 6.93
C SER A 361 12.04 32.20 6.72
N ILE A 362 13.26 31.72 6.45
CA ILE A 362 13.61 30.29 6.43
C ILE A 362 14.38 29.82 7.68
N ARG A 363 14.30 30.56 8.79
CA ARG A 363 14.98 30.23 10.07
C ARG A 363 14.74 28.82 10.61
N GLY A 364 13.67 28.17 10.18
CA GLY A 364 13.43 26.75 10.45
C GLY A 364 14.60 25.85 10.05
N LEU A 365 15.42 26.25 9.08
CA LEU A 365 16.53 25.46 8.54
C LEU A 365 17.87 25.70 9.26
N THR A 366 17.92 26.53 10.29
CA THR A 366 19.16 26.95 10.99
C THR A 366 19.99 25.83 11.61
N ARG A 367 19.42 24.63 11.80
CA ARG A 367 20.15 23.45 12.30
C ARG A 367 20.66 22.51 11.21
N LEU A 368 20.40 22.80 9.93
CA LEU A 368 20.97 22.03 8.83
C LEU A 368 22.50 22.09 8.90
N THR A 369 23.12 20.91 8.89
CA THR A 369 24.58 20.75 8.87
C THR A 369 25.08 20.17 7.55
N PHE A 370 24.20 19.49 6.81
CA PHE A 370 24.53 18.78 5.59
C PHE A 370 23.39 18.90 4.59
N ILE A 371 23.72 19.36 3.38
CA ILE A 371 22.92 19.25 2.17
C ILE A 371 23.78 18.53 1.14
N GLY A 372 23.32 17.40 0.59
CA GLY A 372 24.13 16.57 -0.30
C GLY A 372 24.26 17.11 -1.73
N GLY A 373 23.38 18.02 -2.12
CA GLY A 373 23.29 18.69 -3.42
C GLY A 373 23.17 20.21 -3.27
N GLN A 374 22.23 20.82 -3.99
CA GLN A 374 22.04 22.28 -4.05
C GLN A 374 21.12 22.83 -2.96
N LEU A 375 21.28 24.13 -2.67
CA LEU A 375 20.37 24.93 -1.86
C LEU A 375 19.82 26.04 -2.76
N SER A 376 18.53 25.99 -3.06
CA SER A 376 17.86 26.93 -3.94
C SER A 376 16.73 27.65 -3.20
N VAL A 377 16.80 28.98 -3.14
CA VAL A 377 15.77 29.85 -2.58
C VAL A 377 15.35 30.84 -3.66
N LEU A 378 14.21 30.59 -4.29
CA LEU A 378 13.84 31.24 -5.55
C LEU A 378 12.44 31.85 -5.47
N ASP A 379 12.24 33.03 -6.02
CA ASP A 379 10.91 33.64 -6.20
C ASP A 379 10.09 33.72 -4.89
N ASN A 380 10.75 34.07 -3.77
CA ASN A 380 10.08 34.34 -2.50
C ASN A 380 10.11 35.87 -2.26
N PRO A 381 9.11 36.63 -2.78
CA PRO A 381 9.20 38.08 -2.95
C PRO A 381 9.27 38.87 -1.63
N VAL A 382 8.77 38.31 -0.53
CA VAL A 382 8.77 38.96 0.79
C VAL A 382 9.81 38.40 1.74
N LEU A 383 10.69 37.51 1.28
CA LEU A 383 11.73 36.91 2.10
C LEU A 383 12.72 37.98 2.56
N GLU A 384 12.82 38.16 3.88
CA GLU A 384 13.67 39.18 4.52
C GLU A 384 14.83 38.55 5.29
N ASP A 385 14.76 37.24 5.57
CA ASP A 385 15.64 36.57 6.53
C ASP A 385 15.94 35.11 6.14
N LEU A 386 17.21 34.82 5.83
CA LEU A 386 17.68 33.47 5.53
C LEU A 386 17.87 32.60 6.79
N GLY A 387 17.77 33.20 7.97
CA GLY A 387 18.34 32.62 9.18
C GLY A 387 19.86 32.51 9.10
N ASP A 388 20.48 32.52 10.28
CA ASP A 388 21.92 32.31 10.39
C ASP A 388 22.21 30.81 10.17
N LEU A 389 22.34 30.39 8.90
CA LEU A 389 22.67 29.01 8.48
C LEU A 389 24.13 28.61 8.83
N ASP A 390 24.70 29.17 9.90
CA ASP A 390 26.07 28.96 10.38
C ASP A 390 26.35 27.49 10.76
N SER A 391 25.29 26.72 11.04
CA SER A 391 25.39 25.29 11.29
C SER A 391 25.79 24.48 10.04
N LEU A 392 25.59 25.03 8.85
CA LEU A 392 25.80 24.33 7.58
C LEU A 392 27.30 24.08 7.38
N LYS A 393 27.69 22.80 7.36
CA LYS A 393 29.10 22.38 7.20
C LYS A 393 29.38 21.84 5.81
N ARG A 394 28.35 21.43 5.07
CA ARG A 394 28.45 20.88 3.73
C ARG A 394 27.22 21.24 2.89
N LEU A 395 27.50 21.68 1.67
CA LEU A 395 26.57 21.82 0.55
C LEU A 395 27.24 21.11 -0.64
N GLY A 396 26.61 20.10 -1.22
CA GLY A 396 27.29 19.28 -2.22
C GLY A 396 27.38 19.90 -3.61
N SER A 397 26.62 20.98 -3.87
CA SER A 397 26.57 21.69 -5.14
C SER A 397 26.44 23.21 -4.89
N GLU A 398 25.70 23.92 -5.74
CA GLU A 398 25.58 25.37 -5.74
C GLU A 398 24.55 25.90 -4.72
N LEU A 399 24.78 27.16 -4.31
CA LEU A 399 23.82 28.01 -3.60
C LEU A 399 23.21 28.97 -4.63
N THR A 400 21.88 28.91 -4.80
CA THR A 400 21.15 29.82 -5.68
C THR A 400 20.10 30.57 -4.87
N ILE A 401 20.22 31.90 -4.85
CA ILE A 401 19.23 32.79 -4.24
C ILE A 401 18.85 33.83 -5.28
N ASP A 402 17.58 33.84 -5.68
CA ASP A 402 17.05 34.77 -6.68
C ASP A 402 15.56 35.05 -6.42
N GLY A 403 15.01 36.13 -6.98
CA GLY A 403 13.59 36.46 -6.84
C GLY A 403 13.16 36.81 -5.39
N SER A 404 14.11 37.22 -4.54
CA SER A 404 13.87 37.66 -3.14
C SER A 404 14.36 39.09 -2.90
N PRO A 405 13.70 40.11 -3.47
CA PRO A 405 14.17 41.50 -3.50
C PRO A 405 14.21 42.19 -2.12
N LYS A 406 13.52 41.65 -1.12
CA LYS A 406 13.52 42.18 0.25
C LYS A 406 14.69 41.68 1.10
N LEU A 407 15.43 40.68 0.61
CA LEU A 407 16.54 40.11 1.35
C LEU A 407 17.73 41.08 1.33
N PHE A 408 18.29 41.37 2.51
CA PHE A 408 19.47 42.23 2.58
C PHE A 408 20.67 41.57 1.89
N PRO A 409 21.40 42.29 1.01
CA PRO A 409 22.57 41.73 0.32
C PRO A 409 23.62 41.16 1.29
N SER A 410 23.81 41.78 2.45
CA SER A 410 24.73 41.32 3.49
C SER A 410 24.40 39.93 4.04
N ALA A 411 23.13 39.53 4.06
CA ALA A 411 22.73 38.18 4.50
C ALA A 411 23.19 37.12 3.49
N VAL A 412 23.05 37.41 2.20
CA VAL A 412 23.52 36.54 1.11
C VAL A 412 25.04 36.44 1.12
N GLU A 413 25.73 37.58 1.25
CA GLU A 413 27.20 37.64 1.33
C GLU A 413 27.73 36.86 2.54
N SER A 414 27.09 36.98 3.70
CA SER A 414 27.47 36.26 4.92
C SER A 414 27.35 34.74 4.71
N LEU A 415 26.25 34.28 4.14
CA LEU A 415 26.04 32.86 3.85
C LEU A 415 27.04 32.33 2.82
N GLN A 416 27.28 33.08 1.74
CA GLN A 416 28.28 32.74 0.72
C GLN A 416 29.69 32.67 1.32
N ALA A 417 30.05 33.61 2.19
CA ALA A 417 31.34 33.62 2.89
C ALA A 417 31.49 32.42 3.83
N HIS A 418 30.43 32.07 4.56
CA HIS A 418 30.38 30.88 5.42
C HIS A 418 30.58 29.60 4.60
N ILE A 419 29.86 29.46 3.49
CA ILE A 419 29.99 28.30 2.58
C ILE A 419 31.39 28.22 1.99
N ALA A 420 31.94 29.33 1.49
CA ALA A 420 33.30 29.38 0.95
C ALA A 420 34.36 29.01 2.00
N LYS A 421 34.21 29.50 3.24
CA LYS A 421 35.12 29.23 4.36
C LYS A 421 35.07 27.77 4.83
N ALA A 422 33.92 27.12 4.74
CA ALA A 422 33.75 25.71 5.11
C ALA A 422 34.43 24.74 4.12
N GLY A 423 35.12 25.23 3.07
CA GLY A 423 35.80 24.39 2.08
C GLY A 423 34.83 23.57 1.23
N ILE A 424 33.59 24.02 1.20
CA ILE A 424 32.49 23.43 0.46
C ILE A 424 32.74 23.72 -1.01
N ARG A 425 33.24 22.72 -1.75
CA ARG A 425 33.44 22.84 -3.20
C ARG A 425 32.08 22.95 -3.87
N CYS A 426 31.72 24.16 -4.31
CA CYS A 426 30.87 24.30 -5.48
C CYS A 426 31.72 23.81 -6.66
N ASP A 427 31.49 22.60 -7.16
CA ASP A 427 32.11 22.21 -8.43
C ASP A 427 31.53 23.15 -9.52
N PRO A 428 32.35 23.97 -10.20
CA PRO A 428 31.84 24.94 -11.15
C PRO A 428 31.33 24.23 -12.39
N MET A 429 30.03 24.36 -12.71
CA MET A 429 29.52 24.08 -14.06
C MET A 429 29.56 25.33 -14.93
N ALA A 430 29.68 25.09 -16.22
CA ALA A 430 30.06 26.02 -17.29
C ALA A 430 29.30 27.36 -17.30
N PRO A 431 29.95 28.45 -17.77
CA PRO A 431 29.38 29.79 -17.72
C PRO A 431 28.05 29.89 -18.48
N THR A 432 26.98 30.22 -17.77
CA THR A 432 25.74 30.71 -18.37
C THR A 432 25.99 32.13 -18.87
N THR A 433 25.93 32.30 -20.19
CA THR A 433 25.97 33.59 -20.86
C THR A 433 24.81 34.48 -20.41
N PRO A 434 25.03 35.78 -20.14
CA PRO A 434 23.95 36.71 -19.86
C PRO A 434 23.18 36.99 -21.16
N SER A 435 21.86 36.74 -21.17
CA SER A 435 20.99 37.22 -22.23
C SER A 435 20.73 38.72 -22.05
N LEU A 436 21.47 39.53 -22.81
CA LEU A 436 21.11 40.90 -23.14
C LEU A 436 20.23 40.89 -24.40
N SER A 437 18.98 41.32 -24.25
CA SER A 437 18.27 42.22 -25.20
C SER A 437 16.92 42.61 -24.62
#